data_AF-A0A7R8UC71-F1
#
_entry.id   AF-A0A7R8UC71-F1
#
_cell.length_a   1.000
_cell.length_b   1.000
_cell.length_c   1.000
_cell.angle_alpha   90.00
_cell.angle_beta   90.00
_cell.angle_gamma   90.00
#
_symmetry.space_group_name_H-M   'P 1'
#
loop_
_entity.id
_entity.type
_entity.pdbx_description
1 polymer ?
#
loop_
_entity_poly.entity_id
_entity_poly.type
_entity_poly.pdbx_seq_one_letter_code
_entity_poly.pdbx_strand_id
1 'polypeptide(L)'
;MVQLFILYVSYLVVAPAWVFADDECSKLPLELENTPRDCCQPPKFAENLENNCENATNIFCQYECTFNESRILQNDGVKTTDLKAHFDLELKSDPDYIPIAIKAVQTCYTLVKQKMGNKDQIVGGCSVLPSLVATCTDNQIFVNCPPNKWKTDPLCEAAKAFLKKCPVRNFPISN
;
A
#
# COMPACT_ATOMS: atom_id res chain seq x y z
N MET A 1 -34.81 32.70 39.89
CA MET A 1 -33.43 32.42 39.45
C MET A 1 -33.50 31.30 38.43
N VAL A 2 -33.29 31.65 37.16
CA VAL A 2 -33.45 30.77 36.00
C VAL A 2 -32.17 29.96 35.83
N GLN A 3 -32.28 28.63 35.88
CA GLN A 3 -31.14 27.72 35.72
C GLN A 3 -31.02 27.39 34.23
N LEU A 4 -29.96 27.91 33.61
CA LEU A 4 -29.64 27.81 32.19
C LEU A 4 -29.38 26.35 31.78
N PHE A 5 -30.19 25.85 30.85
CA PHE A 5 -29.93 24.67 30.04
C PHE A 5 -28.75 24.94 29.10
N ILE A 6 -27.58 24.37 29.40
CA ILE A 6 -26.49 24.26 28.42
C ILE A 6 -26.68 22.93 27.69
N LEU A 7 -27.31 23.00 26.51
CA LEU A 7 -27.29 21.93 25.52
C LEU A 7 -25.87 21.80 24.97
N TYR A 8 -25.05 20.95 25.58
CA TYR A 8 -23.86 20.40 24.93
C TYR A 8 -24.34 19.41 23.86
N VAL A 9 -24.65 19.93 22.68
CA VAL A 9 -24.71 19.12 21.46
C VAL A 9 -23.29 18.64 21.22
N SER A 10 -23.02 17.43 21.68
CA SER A 10 -21.84 16.65 21.32
C SER A 10 -21.85 16.47 19.81
N TYR A 11 -21.21 17.41 19.11
CA TYR A 11 -20.64 17.15 17.80
C TYR A 11 -19.63 16.02 17.96
N LEU A 12 -20.12 14.78 17.89
CA LEU A 12 -19.32 13.67 17.43
C LEU A 12 -18.96 14.00 15.98
N VAL A 13 -17.89 14.75 15.80
CA VAL A 13 -17.15 14.71 14.54
C VAL A 13 -16.71 13.26 14.44
N VAL A 14 -17.42 12.49 13.61
CA VAL A 14 -16.99 11.15 13.20
C VAL A 14 -15.71 11.40 12.42
N ALA A 15 -14.58 11.46 13.13
CA ALA A 15 -13.29 11.42 12.49
C ALA A 15 -13.28 10.13 11.66
N PRO A 16 -13.00 10.17 10.35
CA PRO A 16 -12.84 8.95 9.58
C PRO A 16 -11.83 8.07 10.31
N ALA A 17 -12.16 6.79 10.47
CA ALA A 17 -11.28 5.85 11.15
C ALA A 17 -10.03 5.63 10.29
N TRP A 18 -8.99 6.44 10.52
CA TRP A 18 -7.70 6.26 9.87
C TRP A 18 -7.06 4.99 10.41
N VAL A 19 -6.54 4.14 9.51
CA VAL A 19 -5.92 2.86 9.91
C VAL A 19 -4.68 3.10 10.78
N PHE A 20 -3.92 4.16 10.49
CA PHE A 20 -2.79 4.62 11.28
C PHE A 20 -2.85 6.15 11.30
N ALA A 21 -2.85 6.80 12.46
CA ALA A 21 -2.85 8.25 12.54
C ALA A 21 -1.43 8.73 12.86
N ASP A 22 -0.58 8.82 11.83
CA ASP A 22 0.62 9.66 11.84
C ASP A 22 0.35 10.83 10.90
N ASP A 23 0.12 12.02 11.46
CA ASP A 23 -0.37 13.20 10.72
C ASP A 23 0.57 13.54 9.55
N GLU A 24 1.88 13.31 9.72
CA GLU A 24 2.91 13.57 8.70
C GLU A 24 2.85 12.59 7.51
N CYS A 25 2.37 11.36 7.72
CA CYS A 25 2.23 10.34 6.68
C CYS A 25 0.83 10.28 6.04
N SER A 26 -0.05 11.21 6.44
CA SER A 26 -1.44 11.27 5.97
C SER A 26 -1.59 11.92 4.60
N LYS A 27 -0.64 12.76 4.21
CA LYS A 27 -0.67 13.50 2.94
C LYS A 27 0.71 13.50 2.31
N LEU A 28 0.76 13.31 0.99
CA LEU A 28 1.97 13.57 0.24
C LEU A 28 2.20 15.09 0.22
N PRO A 29 3.42 15.59 0.50
CA PRO A 29 3.74 17.01 0.32
C PRO A 29 3.37 17.48 -1.08
N LEU A 30 2.80 18.68 -1.19
CA LEU A 30 2.30 19.22 -2.47
C LEU A 30 3.41 19.31 -3.52
N GLU A 31 4.65 19.57 -3.09
CA GLU A 31 5.84 19.59 -3.94
C GLU A 31 6.16 18.22 -4.58
N LEU A 32 5.54 17.16 -4.08
CA LEU A 32 5.74 15.77 -4.51
C LEU A 32 4.50 15.18 -5.18
N GLU A 33 3.40 15.91 -5.34
CA GLU A 33 2.12 15.35 -5.82
C GLU A 33 2.21 14.77 -7.25
N ASN A 34 3.13 15.27 -8.07
CA ASN A 34 3.33 14.83 -9.46
C ASN A 34 4.69 14.18 -9.74
N THR A 35 5.60 14.18 -8.76
CA THR A 35 7.00 13.83 -8.95
C THR A 35 7.30 12.31 -8.96
N PRO A 36 6.65 11.46 -8.12
CA PRO A 36 7.07 10.06 -7.96
C PRO A 36 7.02 9.23 -9.24
N ARG A 37 6.10 9.49 -10.17
CA ARG A 37 5.95 8.65 -11.37
C ARG A 37 7.11 8.77 -12.35
N ASP A 38 7.79 9.90 -12.39
CA ASP A 38 8.88 10.15 -13.35
C ASP A 38 10.28 9.87 -12.76
N CYS A 39 10.34 9.49 -11.48
CA CYS A 39 11.59 9.26 -10.77
C CYS A 39 12.15 7.85 -10.94
N CYS A 40 11.27 6.87 -11.06
CA CYS A 40 11.65 5.48 -11.27
C CYS A 40 10.87 4.95 -12.47
N GLN A 41 11.58 4.38 -13.46
CA GLN A 41 10.90 3.62 -14.49
C GLN A 41 10.19 2.43 -13.82
N PRO A 42 8.87 2.24 -13.99
CA PRO A 42 8.17 1.14 -13.33
C PRO A 42 8.59 -0.20 -13.92
N PRO A 43 8.51 -1.30 -13.15
CA PRO A 43 8.70 -2.64 -13.67
C PRO A 43 7.70 -2.94 -14.79
N LYS A 44 8.15 -3.63 -15.84
CA LYS A 44 7.27 -4.17 -16.88
C LYS A 44 6.72 -5.52 -16.44
N PHE A 45 5.49 -5.51 -15.96
CA PHE A 45 4.70 -6.71 -15.71
C PHE A 45 4.34 -7.40 -17.04
N ALA A 46 4.20 -8.71 -17.00
CA ALA A 46 3.84 -9.49 -18.17
C ALA A 46 2.40 -9.15 -18.61
N GLU A 47 2.25 -8.83 -19.88
CA GLU A 47 0.95 -8.56 -20.48
C GLU A 47 0.14 -9.87 -20.58
N ASN A 48 -1.19 -9.79 -20.35
CA ASN A 48 -2.15 -10.89 -20.50
C ASN A 48 -2.06 -12.02 -19.47
N LEU A 49 -1.66 -11.73 -18.24
CA LEU A 49 -2.05 -12.60 -17.13
C LEU A 49 -3.54 -12.42 -16.90
N GLU A 50 -4.28 -13.50 -17.08
CA GLU A 50 -5.72 -13.53 -16.88
C GLU A 50 -6.00 -13.21 -15.40
N ASN A 51 -6.45 -11.99 -15.13
CA ASN A 51 -6.77 -11.54 -13.80
C ASN A 51 -8.29 -11.55 -13.61
N ASN A 52 -8.80 -12.63 -13.02
CA ASN A 52 -10.22 -12.77 -12.71
C ASN A 52 -10.74 -11.74 -11.68
N CYS A 53 -9.85 -10.94 -11.08
CA CYS A 53 -10.16 -10.00 -10.02
C CYS A 53 -10.50 -8.58 -10.51
N GLU A 54 -10.30 -8.26 -11.79
CA GLU A 54 -10.50 -6.90 -12.34
C GLU A 54 -11.97 -6.43 -12.32
N ASN A 55 -12.92 -7.37 -12.24
CA ASN A 55 -14.35 -7.05 -12.24
C ASN A 55 -14.89 -6.63 -10.85
N ALA A 56 -14.05 -6.61 -9.81
CA ALA A 56 -14.47 -6.19 -8.48
C ALA A 56 -14.71 -4.66 -8.44
N THR A 57 -15.90 -4.23 -8.05
CA THR A 57 -16.26 -2.81 -7.93
C THR A 57 -15.60 -2.11 -6.73
N ASN A 58 -15.12 -2.88 -5.75
CA ASN A 58 -14.43 -2.41 -4.57
C ASN A 58 -12.93 -2.76 -4.68
N ILE A 59 -12.08 -1.75 -4.61
CA ILE A 59 -10.62 -1.88 -4.72
C ILE A 59 -10.02 -2.81 -3.65
N PHE A 60 -10.59 -2.84 -2.42
CA PHE A 60 -10.14 -3.76 -1.37
C PHE A 60 -10.43 -5.21 -1.76
N CYS A 61 -11.59 -5.49 -2.36
CA CYS A 61 -11.94 -6.81 -2.87
C CYS A 61 -11.08 -7.22 -4.07
N GLN A 62 -10.71 -6.27 -4.93
CA GLN A 62 -9.79 -6.53 -6.03
C GLN A 62 -8.43 -7.00 -5.49
N TYR A 63 -7.87 -6.28 -4.51
CA TYR A 63 -6.60 -6.68 -3.89
C TYR A 63 -6.73 -8.01 -3.14
N GLU A 64 -7.79 -8.21 -2.36
CA GLU A 64 -8.01 -9.47 -1.66
C GLU A 64 -8.11 -10.66 -2.63
N CYS A 65 -8.83 -10.51 -3.73
CA CYS A 65 -8.90 -11.51 -4.79
C CYS A 65 -7.51 -11.79 -5.39
N THR A 66 -6.74 -10.78 -5.79
CA THR A 66 -5.40 -10.96 -6.37
C THR A 66 -4.46 -11.71 -5.42
N PHE A 67 -4.51 -11.39 -4.13
CA PHE A 67 -3.69 -12.06 -3.13
C PHE A 67 -4.13 -13.50 -2.85
N ASN A 68 -5.44 -13.78 -2.92
CA ASN A 68 -5.96 -15.14 -2.78
C ASN A 68 -5.61 -16.01 -4.00
N GLU A 69 -5.79 -15.50 -5.22
CA GLU A 69 -5.44 -16.20 -6.47
C GLU A 69 -3.94 -16.51 -6.56
N SER A 70 -3.10 -15.53 -6.22
CA SER A 70 -1.64 -15.71 -6.19
C SER A 70 -1.14 -16.56 -5.03
N ARG A 71 -1.98 -16.77 -4.01
CA ARG A 71 -1.67 -17.49 -2.76
C ARG A 71 -0.46 -16.93 -2.00
N ILE A 72 -0.07 -15.69 -2.29
CA ILE A 72 1.11 -15.03 -1.72
C ILE A 72 0.90 -14.73 -0.25
N LEU A 73 -0.30 -14.27 0.12
CA LEU A 73 -0.70 -14.05 1.51
C LEU A 73 -1.67 -15.13 1.91
N GLN A 74 -1.31 -15.90 2.92
CA GLN A 74 -2.20 -16.85 3.57
C GLN A 74 -2.27 -16.57 5.07
N ASN A 75 -3.14 -17.28 5.76
CA ASN A 75 -3.41 -17.09 7.20
C ASN A 75 -2.14 -17.15 8.08
N ASP A 76 -1.09 -17.87 7.66
CA ASP A 76 0.18 -18.00 8.36
C ASP A 76 1.28 -17.04 7.85
N GLY A 77 0.98 -16.20 6.86
CA GLY A 77 1.86 -15.14 6.37
C GLY A 77 2.21 -15.23 4.88
N VAL A 78 3.38 -14.69 4.53
CA VAL A 78 3.87 -14.62 3.15
C VAL A 78 4.42 -15.98 2.73
N LYS A 79 3.83 -16.58 1.70
CA LYS A 79 4.33 -17.81 1.08
C LYS A 79 5.46 -17.49 0.11
N THR A 80 6.70 -17.58 0.60
CA THR A 80 7.89 -17.14 -0.15
C THR A 80 8.07 -17.91 -1.48
N THR A 81 7.71 -19.19 -1.55
CA THR A 81 7.77 -19.97 -2.79
C THR A 81 6.78 -19.47 -3.84
N ASP A 82 5.52 -19.27 -3.45
CA ASP A 82 4.48 -18.73 -4.35
C ASP A 82 4.79 -17.30 -4.77
N LEU A 83 5.29 -16.48 -3.84
CA LEU A 83 5.75 -15.13 -4.09
C LEU A 83 6.87 -15.07 -5.13
N LYS A 84 7.86 -15.96 -5.03
CA LYS A 84 8.93 -16.04 -6.00
C LYS A 84 8.42 -16.48 -7.36
N ALA A 85 7.60 -17.53 -7.42
CA ALA A 85 7.04 -18.03 -8.68
C ALA A 85 6.18 -16.97 -9.39
N HIS A 86 5.39 -16.21 -8.62
CA HIS A 86 4.60 -15.09 -9.12
C HIS A 86 5.51 -14.03 -9.76
N PHE A 87 6.49 -13.49 -9.04
CA PHE A 87 7.35 -12.44 -9.60
C PHE A 87 8.29 -12.91 -10.71
N ASP A 88 8.73 -14.18 -10.70
CA ASP A 88 9.50 -14.75 -11.81
C ASP A 88 8.67 -14.76 -13.12
N LEU A 89 7.37 -14.98 -13.03
CA LEU A 89 6.44 -14.96 -14.16
C LEU A 89 6.10 -13.53 -14.60
N GLU A 90 5.68 -12.70 -13.64
CA GLU A 90 5.24 -11.33 -13.84
C GLU A 90 6.36 -10.42 -14.35
N LEU A 91 7.57 -10.53 -13.78
CA LEU A 91 8.67 -9.60 -14.03
C LEU A 91 9.75 -10.19 -14.93
N LYS A 92 9.42 -11.21 -15.73
CA LYS A 92 10.35 -11.87 -16.66
C LYS A 92 11.08 -10.89 -17.59
N SER A 93 10.44 -9.76 -17.91
CA SER A 93 10.96 -8.71 -18.80
C SER A 93 11.82 -7.66 -18.09
N ASP A 94 11.81 -7.62 -16.76
CA ASP A 94 12.62 -6.72 -15.92
C ASP A 94 13.08 -7.46 -14.64
N PRO A 95 13.96 -8.48 -14.77
CA PRO A 95 14.32 -9.37 -13.66
C PRO A 95 15.03 -8.67 -12.49
N ASP A 96 15.59 -7.48 -12.72
CA ASP A 96 16.21 -6.65 -11.68
C ASP A 96 15.22 -6.28 -10.55
N TYR A 97 13.91 -6.25 -10.84
CA TYR A 97 12.89 -5.95 -9.85
C TYR A 97 12.46 -7.16 -9.02
N ILE A 98 12.72 -8.40 -9.45
CA ILE A 98 12.31 -9.61 -8.73
C ILE A 98 12.81 -9.62 -7.27
N PRO A 99 14.12 -9.48 -6.98
CA PRO A 99 14.60 -9.48 -5.59
C PRO A 99 14.07 -8.29 -4.78
N ILE A 100 13.83 -7.16 -5.43
CA ILE A 100 13.26 -5.96 -4.80
C ILE A 100 11.81 -6.21 -4.39
N ALA A 101 11.00 -6.75 -5.29
CA ALA A 101 9.57 -7.01 -5.08
C ALA A 101 9.35 -8.09 -4.00
N ILE A 102 10.12 -9.17 -4.01
CA ILE A 102 10.06 -10.21 -2.97
C ILE A 102 10.34 -9.61 -1.59
N LYS A 103 11.44 -8.86 -1.46
CA LYS A 103 11.82 -8.22 -0.20
C LYS A 103 10.78 -7.18 0.25
N ALA A 104 10.23 -6.42 -0.70
CA ALA A 104 9.20 -5.44 -0.45
C ALA A 104 7.95 -6.07 0.16
N VAL A 105 7.41 -7.14 -0.45
CA VAL A 105 6.22 -7.84 0.08
C VAL A 105 6.47 -8.39 1.49
N GLN A 106 7.61 -9.04 1.74
CA GLN A 106 7.94 -9.58 3.06
C GLN A 106 8.05 -8.48 4.13
N THR A 107 8.73 -7.38 3.79
CA THR A 107 8.90 -6.22 4.68
C THR A 107 7.55 -5.57 4.97
N CYS A 108 6.73 -5.36 3.94
CA CYS A 108 5.45 -4.70 4.03
C CYS A 108 4.41 -5.51 4.76
N TYR A 109 4.34 -6.81 4.54
CA TYR A 109 3.46 -7.68 5.31
C TYR A 109 3.77 -7.59 6.80
N THR A 110 5.05 -7.70 7.17
CA THR A 110 5.48 -7.61 8.57
C THR A 110 5.13 -6.26 9.18
N LEU A 111 5.43 -5.17 8.47
CA LEU A 111 5.16 -3.81 8.92
C LEU A 111 3.66 -3.53 9.07
N VAL A 112 2.86 -3.89 8.07
CA VAL A 112 1.41 -3.70 8.09
C VAL A 112 0.78 -4.53 9.20
N LYS A 113 1.15 -5.81 9.34
CA LYS A 113 0.67 -6.65 10.44
C LYS A 113 1.04 -6.10 11.81
N GLN A 114 2.27 -5.58 11.98
CA GLN A 114 2.68 -4.96 13.23
C GLN A 114 1.83 -3.73 13.55
N LYS A 115 1.54 -2.88 12.56
CA LYS A 115 0.74 -1.68 12.76
C LYS A 115 -0.75 -1.98 12.97
N MET A 116 -1.33 -2.91 12.21
CA MET A 116 -2.75 -3.33 12.35
C MET A 116 -2.99 -4.16 13.63
N GLY A 117 -1.95 -4.81 14.13
CA GLY A 117 -2.05 -5.81 15.17
C GLY A 117 -2.83 -7.05 14.70
N ASN A 118 -3.60 -7.63 15.61
CA ASN A 118 -4.36 -8.86 15.35
C ASN A 118 -5.74 -8.61 14.71
N LYS A 119 -6.11 -7.35 14.45
CA LYS A 119 -7.42 -7.00 13.91
C LYS A 119 -7.28 -6.57 12.47
N ASP A 120 -7.66 -7.47 11.58
CA ASP A 120 -7.93 -7.06 10.20
C ASP A 120 -9.17 -6.16 10.16
N GLN A 121 -9.16 -5.21 9.24
CA GLN A 121 -10.28 -4.31 9.02
C GLN A 121 -11.00 -4.73 7.75
N ILE A 122 -12.33 -4.79 7.83
CA ILE A 122 -13.18 -5.18 6.71
C ILE A 122 -13.89 -3.93 6.19
N VAL A 123 -13.65 -3.57 4.93
CA VAL A 123 -14.25 -2.40 4.28
C VAL A 123 -14.97 -2.85 3.01
N GLY A 124 -16.27 -2.58 2.95
CA GLY A 124 -17.12 -3.03 1.84
C GLY A 124 -17.11 -4.56 1.65
N GLY A 125 -16.99 -5.31 2.76
CA GLY A 125 -17.01 -6.77 2.78
C GLY A 125 -15.66 -7.46 2.60
N CYS A 126 -14.57 -6.71 2.38
CA CYS A 126 -13.26 -7.27 2.02
C CYS A 126 -12.15 -6.81 2.97
N SER A 127 -11.12 -7.65 3.10
CA SER A 127 -9.93 -7.36 3.91
C SER A 127 -9.17 -6.14 3.37
N VAL A 128 -8.79 -5.23 4.26
CA VAL A 128 -7.95 -4.07 3.90
C VAL A 128 -6.46 -4.44 3.84
N LEU A 129 -6.06 -5.51 4.56
CA LEU A 129 -4.65 -5.95 4.66
C LEU A 129 -3.97 -6.14 3.30
N PRO A 130 -4.55 -6.86 2.31
CA PRO A 130 -3.96 -7.00 0.97
C PRO A 130 -3.66 -5.65 0.30
N SER A 131 -4.57 -4.68 0.37
CA SER A 131 -4.37 -3.36 -0.25
C SER A 131 -3.25 -2.56 0.42
N LEU A 132 -3.11 -2.67 1.74
CA LEU A 132 -2.06 -2.00 2.50
C LEU A 132 -0.69 -2.63 2.21
N VAL A 133 -0.64 -3.96 2.11
CA VAL A 133 0.58 -4.68 1.71
C VAL A 133 0.98 -4.29 0.29
N ALA A 134 0.03 -4.26 -0.66
CA ALA A 134 0.28 -3.84 -2.04
C ALA A 134 0.83 -2.41 -2.11
N THR A 135 0.14 -1.45 -1.50
CA THR A 135 0.56 -0.05 -1.53
C THR A 135 1.94 0.14 -0.90
N CYS A 136 2.21 -0.55 0.21
CA CYS A 136 3.54 -0.53 0.81
C CYS A 136 4.58 -1.15 -0.11
N THR A 137 4.24 -2.24 -0.79
CA THR A 137 5.13 -2.93 -1.73
C THR A 137 5.50 -2.01 -2.88
N ASP A 138 4.55 -1.29 -3.46
CA ASP A 138 4.80 -0.30 -4.51
C ASP A 138 5.74 0.82 -4.02
N ASN A 139 5.51 1.33 -2.81
CA ASN A 139 6.39 2.32 -2.20
C ASN A 139 7.81 1.77 -1.97
N GLN A 140 7.94 0.52 -1.53
CA GLN A 140 9.25 -0.13 -1.34
C GLN A 140 9.95 -0.39 -2.67
N ILE A 141 9.23 -0.77 -3.73
CA ILE A 141 9.79 -0.91 -5.07
C ILE A 141 10.31 0.44 -5.57
N PHE A 142 9.54 1.51 -5.38
CA PHE A 142 9.98 2.87 -5.72
C PHE A 142 11.23 3.29 -4.94
N VAL A 143 11.22 3.09 -3.61
CA VAL A 143 12.34 3.45 -2.73
C VAL A 143 13.60 2.66 -3.05
N ASN A 144 13.47 1.44 -3.54
CA ASN A 144 14.57 0.56 -3.89
C ASN A 144 14.76 0.44 -5.41
N CYS A 145 14.25 1.41 -6.18
CA CYS A 145 14.36 1.44 -7.63
C CYS A 145 15.80 1.14 -8.09
N PRO A 146 16.00 0.23 -9.07
CA PRO A 146 17.32 -0.05 -9.61
C PRO A 146 18.06 1.22 -10.07
N PRO A 147 19.37 1.36 -9.80
CA PRO A 147 20.11 2.59 -10.10
C PRO A 147 20.06 3.01 -11.58
N ASN A 148 20.02 2.04 -12.50
CA ASN A 148 19.91 2.25 -13.94
C ASN A 148 18.51 2.68 -14.41
N LYS A 149 17.50 2.61 -13.52
CA LYS A 149 16.09 2.97 -13.76
C LYS A 149 15.68 4.23 -12.99
N TRP A 150 16.58 4.74 -12.14
CA TRP A 150 16.35 5.89 -11.28
C TRP A 150 16.81 7.19 -11.94
N LYS A 151 15.98 8.23 -11.82
CA LYS A 151 16.31 9.60 -12.22
C LYS A 151 16.92 10.33 -11.03
N THR A 152 18.19 10.70 -11.15
CA THR A 152 18.87 11.54 -10.16
C THR A 152 18.36 12.98 -10.26
N ASP A 153 17.48 13.36 -9.34
CA ASP A 153 16.89 14.70 -9.25
C ASP A 153 16.55 15.03 -7.78
N PRO A 154 16.72 16.28 -7.31
CA PRO A 154 16.42 16.65 -5.93
C PRO A 154 14.99 16.32 -5.48
N LEU A 155 13.99 16.47 -6.36
CA LEU A 155 12.60 16.15 -6.05
C LEU A 155 12.41 14.63 -5.94
N CYS A 156 13.13 13.85 -6.74
CA CYS A 156 13.11 12.39 -6.66
C CYS A 156 13.73 11.88 -5.36
N GLU A 157 14.85 12.46 -4.91
CA GLU A 157 15.44 12.11 -3.62
C GLU A 157 14.54 12.52 -2.45
N ALA A 158 13.85 13.66 -2.54
CA ALA A 158 12.85 14.07 -1.55
C ALA A 158 11.66 13.09 -1.50
N ALA A 159 11.14 12.67 -2.65
CA ALA A 159 10.09 11.65 -2.74
C ALA A 159 10.54 10.31 -2.12
N LYS A 160 11.76 9.87 -2.45
CA LYS A 160 12.37 8.65 -1.90
C LYS A 160 12.51 8.74 -0.38
N ALA A 161 12.97 9.86 0.15
CA ALA A 161 13.11 10.09 1.58
C ALA A 161 11.75 10.08 2.30
N PHE A 162 10.73 10.72 1.71
CA PHE A 162 9.37 10.71 2.24
C PHE A 162 8.80 9.29 2.32
N LEU A 163 8.90 8.50 1.24
CA LEU A 163 8.36 7.13 1.22
C LEU A 163 9.15 6.15 2.09
N LYS A 164 10.44 6.41 2.36
CA LYS A 164 11.21 5.69 3.38
C LYS A 164 10.64 5.93 4.79
N LYS A 165 10.24 7.16 5.09
CA LYS A 165 9.62 7.55 6.37
C LYS A 165 8.18 7.04 6.48
N CYS A 166 7.43 7.12 5.37
CA CYS A 166 6.01 6.80 5.29
C CYS A 166 5.74 5.64 4.30
N PRO A 167 6.23 4.42 4.59
CA PRO A 167 6.10 3.28 3.68
C PRO A 167 4.65 2.77 3.54
N VAL A 168 3.83 2.97 4.57
CA VAL A 168 2.38 2.70 4.55
C VAL A 168 1.71 4.05 4.70
N ARG A 169 1.17 4.61 3.62
CA ARG A 169 0.41 5.87 3.68
C ARG A 169 -0.92 5.61 4.37
N ASN A 170 -1.40 6.59 5.13
CA ASN A 170 -2.70 6.46 5.80
C ASN A 170 -3.79 6.52 4.72
N PHE A 171 -4.52 5.43 4.53
CA PHE A 171 -5.69 5.45 3.64
C PHE A 171 -6.87 6.08 4.38
N PRO A 172 -7.51 7.13 3.82
CA PRO A 172 -8.82 7.53 4.28
C PRO A 172 -9.80 6.38 4.01
N ILE A 173 -10.36 5.81 5.08
CA ILE A 173 -11.56 4.98 4.94
C ILE A 173 -12.73 5.96 4.95
N SER A 174 -13.23 6.33 3.77
CA SER A 174 -14.53 6.99 3.68
C SER A 174 -15.60 5.92 3.90
N ASN A 175 -16.34 6.04 5.01
CA ASN A 175 -17.58 5.30 5.24
C ASN A 175 -18.67 5.72 4.26
#